data_AF-A0A9P1HD34-F1
#
_entry.id   AF-A0A9P1HD34-F1
#
_cell.length_a   1.000
_cell.length_b   1.000
_cell.length_c   1.000
_cell.angle_alpha   90.00
_cell.angle_beta   90.00
_cell.angle_gamma   90.00
#
_symmetry.space_group_name_H-M   'P 1'
#
loop_
_entity.id
_entity.type
_entity.pdbx_description
1 polymer ?
#
loop_
_entity_poly.entity_id
_entity_poly.type
_entity_poly.pdbx_seq_one_letter_code
_entity_poly.pdbx_strand_id
1 'polypeptide(L)'
;MTPRPENVGIKAIEIYFPSQYVEQSELESFDGVSAGKYTIGLGQTRMSFCDDREDIYSFSLTVVSNLLKKNNIDTNSIGRLEVGTETLLDKSKHQRLFNAVNWVESSAWDGRDAIVVAADIALYAKGNARPTGGAGAVALLIGPNAPIVAEPGLRGTYMQHAYDFYKPDLTSEYPYVDGHFSLTCYTRALDAAYRAYCAREASQSVNGSNGSANDFGDLKTPLDRFDYLTFHAPTCKLVQKSYGRLLYHDYLANVDHTAFAEVPKELREMDYEKSLTDKVVEKTFMNLSKKRFQDRVDGKTGGPPETYDSAHLQKDYKPQGDASTITSGTYYLENVDDMFKRTYSVQT
;
A
#
# COMPACT_ATOMS: atom_id res chain seq x y z
N MET A 1 -0.73 -2.97 -38.64
CA MET A 1 -1.03 -2.73 -37.22
C MET A 1 0.28 -2.43 -36.53
N THR A 2 0.33 -1.46 -35.63
CA THR A 2 1.47 -1.28 -34.72
C THR A 2 1.60 -2.55 -33.85
N PRO A 3 2.80 -3.11 -33.64
CA PRO A 3 2.96 -4.23 -32.71
C PRO A 3 2.52 -3.80 -31.30
N ARG A 4 1.96 -4.74 -30.53
CA ARG A 4 1.65 -4.51 -29.10
C ARG A 4 2.95 -4.19 -28.36
N PRO A 5 2.99 -3.21 -27.46
CA PRO A 5 4.18 -2.93 -26.67
C PRO A 5 4.58 -4.14 -25.82
N GLU A 6 5.88 -4.41 -25.79
CA GLU A 6 6.47 -5.47 -24.98
C GLU A 6 6.90 -4.94 -23.61
N ASN A 7 6.93 -5.85 -22.62
CA ASN A 7 7.46 -5.59 -21.28
C ASN A 7 6.86 -4.34 -20.61
N VAL A 8 5.53 -4.17 -20.70
CA VAL A 8 4.82 -3.04 -20.11
C VAL A 8 4.84 -3.13 -18.58
N GLY A 9 5.25 -2.05 -17.93
CA GLY A 9 5.36 -2.02 -16.48
C GLY A 9 5.92 -0.70 -15.94
N ILE A 10 6.51 -0.75 -14.74
CA ILE A 10 7.02 0.43 -14.02
C ILE A 10 8.45 0.73 -14.45
N LYS A 11 8.65 1.89 -15.09
CA LYS A 11 9.94 2.42 -15.59
C LYS A 11 10.70 3.19 -14.51
N ALA A 12 9.98 3.95 -13.67
CA ALA A 12 10.54 4.72 -12.57
C ALA A 12 9.52 4.85 -11.44
N ILE A 13 10.02 5.00 -10.21
CA ILE A 13 9.23 5.21 -8.99
C ILE A 13 9.80 6.43 -8.28
N GLU A 14 8.93 7.36 -7.89
CA GLU A 14 9.26 8.46 -6.99
C GLU A 14 8.31 8.41 -5.79
N ILE A 15 8.81 8.74 -4.60
CA ILE A 15 8.08 8.66 -3.34
C ILE A 15 8.22 10.00 -2.62
N TYR A 16 7.11 10.48 -2.07
CA TYR A 16 7.04 11.62 -1.19
C TYR A 16 6.37 11.24 0.13
N PHE A 17 6.85 11.79 1.24
CA PHE A 17 6.18 11.80 2.53
C PHE A 17 6.58 13.09 3.26
N PRO A 18 5.70 13.65 4.11
CA PRO A 18 6.03 14.83 4.92
C PRO A 18 7.31 14.65 5.73
N SER A 19 8.00 15.76 5.99
CA SER A 19 9.17 15.77 6.88
C SER A 19 8.79 15.48 8.34
N GLN A 20 7.55 15.78 8.75
CA GLN A 20 7.05 15.64 10.12
C GLN A 20 6.52 14.22 10.41
N TYR A 21 6.74 13.73 11.64
CA TYR A 21 6.17 12.47 12.13
C TYR A 21 6.05 12.50 13.68
N VAL A 22 5.25 11.62 14.28
CA VAL A 22 5.25 11.35 15.73
C VAL A 22 5.88 9.99 16.10
N GLU A 23 6.76 9.94 17.11
CA GLU A 23 7.32 8.69 17.64
C GLU A 23 6.23 7.87 18.33
N GLN A 24 6.12 6.59 17.99
CA GLN A 24 5.04 5.74 18.51
C GLN A 24 5.19 5.44 20.01
N SER A 25 6.42 5.44 20.55
CA SER A 25 6.66 5.32 22.01
C SER A 25 6.25 6.57 22.79
N GLU A 26 6.33 7.74 22.16
CA GLU A 26 5.85 8.99 22.77
C GLU A 26 4.31 9.07 22.69
N LEU A 27 3.73 8.62 21.57
CA LEU A 27 2.29 8.47 21.43
C LEU A 27 1.71 7.43 22.40
N GLU A 28 2.42 6.32 22.67
CA GLU A 28 2.06 5.36 23.73
C GLU A 28 1.96 6.04 25.10
N SER A 29 2.95 6.89 25.41
CA SER A 29 3.01 7.64 26.68
C SER A 29 1.91 8.71 26.77
N PHE A 30 1.65 9.43 25.68
CA PHE A 30 0.62 10.47 25.57
C PHE A 30 -0.81 9.89 25.69
N ASP A 31 -1.09 8.76 25.05
CA ASP A 31 -2.39 8.08 25.12
C ASP A 31 -2.59 7.34 26.47
N GLY A 32 -1.57 7.25 27.32
CA GLY A 32 -1.63 6.55 28.60
C GLY A 32 -1.76 5.03 28.47
N VAL A 33 -1.17 4.44 27.43
CA VAL A 33 -1.23 3.01 27.14
C VAL A 33 0.04 2.29 27.55
N SER A 34 0.01 0.96 27.65
CA SER A 34 1.18 0.16 27.99
C SER A 34 2.27 0.29 26.91
N ALA A 35 3.52 0.49 27.33
CA ALA A 35 4.69 0.46 26.46
C ALA A 35 4.71 -0.82 25.60
N GLY A 36 5.01 -0.69 24.31
CA GLY A 36 4.95 -1.78 23.34
C GLY A 36 3.60 -1.95 22.63
N LYS A 37 2.51 -1.28 23.04
CA LYS A 37 1.19 -1.44 22.40
C LYS A 37 1.22 -1.08 20.90
N TYR A 38 1.91 -0.01 20.52
CA TYR A 38 2.04 0.46 19.15
C TYR A 38 3.34 -0.08 18.53
N THR A 39 4.46 0.07 19.24
CA THR A 39 5.80 -0.30 18.78
C THR A 39 6.00 -1.81 18.57
N ILE A 40 5.37 -2.67 19.38
CA ILE A 40 5.45 -4.14 19.25
C ILE A 40 4.12 -4.73 18.75
N GLY A 41 3.00 -4.24 19.30
CA GLY A 41 1.65 -4.72 18.99
C GLY A 41 1.22 -4.41 17.56
N LEU A 42 1.45 -3.18 17.09
CA LEU A 42 1.22 -2.77 15.70
C LEU A 42 2.51 -2.92 14.86
N GLY A 43 3.69 -2.86 15.49
CA GLY A 43 4.98 -2.89 14.81
C GLY A 43 5.34 -1.55 14.14
N GLN A 44 4.71 -0.46 14.59
CA GLN A 44 4.94 0.89 14.06
C GLN A 44 5.99 1.59 14.93
N THR A 45 7.06 2.13 14.35
CA THR A 45 8.02 2.98 15.07
C THR A 45 7.60 4.44 15.05
N ARG A 46 7.14 4.91 13.87
CA ARG A 46 6.87 6.32 13.55
C ARG A 46 5.62 6.43 12.70
N MET A 47 4.98 7.59 12.72
CA MET A 47 3.81 7.90 11.88
C MET A 47 3.95 9.29 11.28
N SER A 48 4.15 9.37 9.96
CA SER A 48 4.20 10.64 9.24
C SER A 48 2.84 11.33 9.27
N PHE A 49 2.86 12.66 9.33
CA PHE A 49 1.68 13.50 9.20
C PHE A 49 2.09 14.82 8.52
N CYS A 50 1.13 15.54 7.97
CA CYS A 50 1.32 16.90 7.48
C CYS A 50 0.61 17.90 8.39
N ASP A 51 1.12 19.12 8.43
CA ASP A 51 0.48 20.28 9.03
C ASP A 51 -0.44 21.00 8.01
N ASP A 52 -0.82 22.24 8.30
CA ASP A 52 -1.68 23.06 7.42
C ASP A 52 -1.01 23.49 6.10
N ARG A 53 0.30 23.27 5.92
CA ARG A 53 1.05 23.59 4.69
C ARG A 53 0.96 22.53 3.63
N GLU A 54 0.50 21.32 3.89
CA GLU A 54 0.46 20.27 2.88
C GLU A 54 -0.92 19.65 2.73
N ASP A 55 -1.23 19.24 1.49
CA ASP A 55 -2.46 18.54 1.17
C ASP A 55 -2.24 17.51 0.06
N ILE A 56 -3.31 16.82 -0.32
CA ILE A 56 -3.29 15.79 -1.35
C ILE A 56 -2.75 16.30 -2.71
N TYR A 57 -2.97 17.58 -3.02
CA TYR A 57 -2.51 18.19 -4.26
C TYR A 57 -1.04 18.60 -4.15
N SER A 58 -0.60 19.15 -3.01
CA SER A 58 0.82 19.50 -2.80
C SER A 58 1.71 18.25 -2.80
N PHE A 59 1.25 17.16 -2.19
CA PHE A 59 1.90 15.84 -2.30
C PHE A 59 2.00 15.37 -3.75
N SER A 60 0.87 15.40 -4.48
CA SER A 60 0.79 14.93 -5.87
C SER A 60 1.67 15.76 -6.82
N LEU A 61 1.67 17.09 -6.65
CA LEU A 61 2.54 18.02 -7.39
C LEU A 61 4.02 17.75 -7.08
N THR A 62 4.38 17.58 -5.81
CA THR A 62 5.75 17.30 -5.37
C THR A 62 6.26 16.00 -5.96
N VAL A 63 5.54 14.89 -5.80
CA VAL A 63 5.99 13.56 -6.24
C VAL A 63 6.09 13.48 -7.77
N VAL A 64 5.18 14.11 -8.52
CA VAL A 64 5.25 14.16 -10.00
C VAL A 64 6.38 15.09 -10.47
N SER A 65 6.53 16.27 -9.86
CA SER A 65 7.61 17.21 -10.20
C SER A 65 8.99 16.60 -9.95
N ASN A 66 9.15 15.86 -8.84
CA ASN A 66 10.36 15.12 -8.53
C ASN A 66 10.62 13.97 -9.51
N LEU A 67 9.59 13.17 -9.84
CA LEU A 67 9.70 12.08 -10.83
C LEU A 67 10.22 12.62 -12.17
N LEU A 68 9.58 13.68 -12.68
CA LEU A 68 9.94 14.31 -13.96
C LEU A 68 11.36 14.87 -13.95
N LYS A 69 11.72 15.65 -12.93
CA LYS A 69 13.05 16.29 -12.81
C LYS A 69 14.17 15.28 -12.65
N LYS A 70 14.05 14.34 -11.70
CA LYS A 70 15.12 13.37 -11.36
C LYS A 70 15.40 12.38 -12.49
N ASN A 71 14.40 12.07 -13.31
CA ASN A 71 14.52 11.15 -14.44
C ASN A 71 14.64 11.87 -15.80
N ASN A 72 14.71 13.21 -15.82
CA ASN A 72 14.80 14.05 -17.02
C ASN A 72 13.72 13.73 -18.07
N ILE A 73 12.46 13.65 -17.64
CA ILE A 73 11.30 13.29 -18.47
C ILE A 73 10.67 14.57 -19.06
N ASP A 74 10.54 14.62 -20.38
CA ASP A 74 9.77 15.66 -21.07
C ASP A 74 8.26 15.47 -20.79
N THR A 75 7.58 16.52 -20.33
CA THR A 75 6.13 16.48 -20.07
C THR A 75 5.31 16.17 -21.33
N ASN A 76 5.82 16.49 -22.52
CA ASN A 76 5.16 16.14 -23.78
C ASN A 76 5.20 14.62 -24.07
N SER A 77 6.13 13.88 -23.45
CA SER A 77 6.26 12.41 -23.57
C SER A 77 5.27 11.62 -22.69
N ILE A 78 4.39 12.31 -21.97
CA ILE A 78 3.32 11.71 -21.15
C ILE A 78 1.98 11.81 -21.89
N GLY A 79 1.34 10.66 -22.14
CA GLY A 79 0.05 10.56 -22.83
C GLY A 79 -1.15 10.35 -21.91
N ARG A 80 -0.90 9.94 -20.66
CA ARG A 80 -1.94 9.67 -19.66
C ARG A 80 -1.45 10.01 -18.26
N LEU A 81 -2.32 10.60 -17.45
CA LEU A 81 -2.08 10.81 -16.02
C LEU A 81 -3.34 10.39 -15.25
N GLU A 82 -3.18 9.57 -14.22
CA GLU A 82 -4.26 9.16 -13.32
C GLU A 82 -3.84 9.27 -11.85
N VAL A 83 -4.72 9.87 -11.02
CA VAL A 83 -4.55 9.98 -9.57
C VAL A 83 -5.53 9.04 -8.86
N GLY A 84 -5.05 8.26 -7.89
CA GLY A 84 -5.86 7.46 -6.98
C GLY A 84 -5.66 7.95 -5.55
N THR A 85 -6.76 8.25 -4.86
CA THR A 85 -6.77 8.72 -3.47
C THR A 85 -8.11 8.39 -2.82
N GLU A 86 -8.14 8.39 -1.49
CA GLU A 86 -9.36 8.39 -0.67
C GLU A 86 -9.42 9.58 0.31
N THR A 87 -8.58 10.58 0.10
CA THR A 87 -8.51 11.82 0.89
C THR A 87 -9.55 12.82 0.38
N LEU A 88 -10.53 13.16 1.21
CA LEU A 88 -11.84 13.73 0.84
C LEU A 88 -11.86 15.09 0.11
N LEU A 89 -10.71 15.70 -0.14
CA LEU A 89 -10.55 16.84 -1.06
C LEU A 89 -10.74 16.41 -2.54
N ASP A 90 -10.55 15.12 -2.85
CA ASP A 90 -10.95 14.45 -4.09
C ASP A 90 -11.75 13.17 -3.73
N LYS A 91 -12.75 12.81 -4.54
CA LYS A 91 -13.72 11.75 -4.24
C LYS A 91 -13.47 10.47 -5.05
N SER A 92 -12.24 10.19 -5.48
CA SER A 92 -11.96 9.21 -6.56
C SER A 92 -11.05 8.01 -6.21
N LYS A 93 -11.51 7.12 -5.31
CA LYS A 93 -10.84 5.82 -5.06
C LYS A 93 -10.95 4.85 -6.26
N HIS A 94 -9.87 4.67 -7.02
CA HIS A 94 -9.83 3.83 -8.23
C HIS A 94 -8.48 3.13 -8.45
N GLN A 95 -8.51 1.95 -9.09
CA GLN A 95 -7.31 1.14 -9.39
C GLN A 95 -6.53 1.69 -10.60
N ARG A 96 -5.62 2.64 -10.37
CA ARG A 96 -4.94 3.39 -11.45
C ARG A 96 -3.86 2.64 -12.21
N LEU A 97 -3.06 1.80 -11.53
CA LEU A 97 -1.96 1.06 -12.17
C LEU A 97 -2.45 0.15 -13.29
N PHE A 98 -3.54 -0.59 -13.07
CA PHE A 98 -4.08 -1.48 -14.10
C PHE A 98 -4.71 -0.71 -15.26
N ASN A 99 -5.33 0.46 -15.02
CA ASN A 99 -5.80 1.31 -16.11
C ASN A 99 -4.66 1.81 -16.99
N ALA A 100 -3.54 2.25 -16.40
CA ALA A 100 -2.37 2.71 -17.14
C ALA A 100 -1.73 1.57 -17.97
N VAL A 101 -1.50 0.39 -17.37
CA VAL A 101 -0.98 -0.78 -18.10
C VAL A 101 -1.94 -1.17 -19.24
N ASN A 102 -3.24 -1.31 -18.96
CA ASN A 102 -4.22 -1.66 -19.97
C ASN A 102 -4.32 -0.59 -21.09
N TRP A 103 -4.12 0.70 -20.77
CA TRP A 103 -4.10 1.77 -21.77
C TRP A 103 -2.88 1.66 -22.70
N VAL A 104 -1.67 1.46 -22.15
CA VAL A 104 -0.46 1.23 -22.95
C VAL A 104 -0.62 0.02 -23.86
N GLU A 105 -1.25 -1.05 -23.38
CA GLU A 105 -1.52 -2.26 -24.18
C GLU A 105 -2.70 -2.14 -25.17
N SER A 106 -3.40 -0.99 -25.22
CA SER A 106 -4.62 -0.81 -26.01
C SER A 106 -4.38 -0.18 -27.39
N SER A 107 -5.39 -0.28 -28.26
CA SER A 107 -5.43 0.47 -29.52
C SER A 107 -5.58 1.99 -29.36
N ALA A 108 -5.76 2.49 -28.12
CA ALA A 108 -5.80 3.91 -27.79
C ALA A 108 -4.47 4.43 -27.22
N TRP A 109 -3.42 3.60 -27.22
CA TRP A 109 -2.07 4.05 -26.92
C TRP A 109 -1.49 4.88 -28.07
N ASP A 110 -0.86 6.00 -27.73
CA ASP A 110 -0.30 6.98 -28.67
C ASP A 110 1.24 6.97 -28.71
N GLY A 111 1.86 5.96 -28.10
CA GLY A 111 3.32 5.81 -28.01
C GLY A 111 3.97 6.49 -26.80
N ARG A 112 3.20 7.24 -25.98
CA ARG A 112 3.70 7.97 -24.81
C ARG A 112 3.60 7.16 -23.51
N ASP A 113 4.40 7.52 -22.52
CA ASP A 113 4.30 6.90 -21.18
C ASP A 113 3.05 7.40 -20.44
N ALA A 114 2.64 6.68 -19.40
CA ALA A 114 1.61 7.10 -18.45
C ALA A 114 2.23 7.40 -17.07
N ILE A 115 1.67 8.37 -16.35
CA ILE A 115 1.96 8.60 -14.93
C ILE A 115 0.78 8.15 -14.08
N VAL A 116 1.05 7.33 -13.07
CA VAL A 116 0.10 6.95 -12.03
C VAL A 116 0.54 7.55 -10.71
N VAL A 117 -0.32 8.33 -10.08
CA VAL A 117 -0.12 8.86 -8.73
C VAL A 117 -1.04 8.13 -7.76
N ALA A 118 -0.49 7.67 -6.65
CA ALA A 118 -1.24 7.23 -5.48
C ALA A 118 -0.84 8.12 -4.31
N ALA A 119 -1.79 8.82 -3.69
CA ALA A 119 -1.51 9.76 -2.62
C ALA A 119 -2.63 9.71 -1.58
N ASP A 120 -2.29 9.81 -0.30
CA ASP A 120 -3.28 9.85 0.77
C ASP A 120 -2.76 10.48 2.08
N ILE A 121 -3.69 11.06 2.83
CA ILE A 121 -3.52 11.55 4.21
C ILE A 121 -4.50 10.74 5.07
N ALA A 122 -3.98 9.71 5.74
CA ALA A 122 -4.78 8.75 6.51
C ALA A 122 -4.96 9.23 7.96
N LEU A 123 -6.08 9.90 8.23
CA LEU A 123 -6.43 10.45 9.55
C LEU A 123 -7.53 9.64 10.23
N TYR A 124 -7.44 9.54 11.56
CA TYR A 124 -8.42 8.87 12.40
C TYR A 124 -8.73 9.69 13.66
N ALA A 125 -9.99 9.63 14.09
CA ALA A 125 -10.44 10.21 15.35
C ALA A 125 -9.68 9.61 16.56
N LYS A 126 -9.76 10.28 17.72
CA LYS A 126 -9.09 9.81 18.94
C LYS A 126 -9.55 8.39 19.31
N GLY A 127 -8.62 7.45 19.37
CA GLY A 127 -8.88 6.05 19.67
C GLY A 127 -7.80 5.13 19.10
N ASN A 128 -8.00 3.81 19.21
CA ASN A 128 -7.01 2.79 18.85
C ASN A 128 -6.56 2.78 17.37
N ALA A 129 -7.27 3.46 16.47
CA ALA A 129 -6.91 3.57 15.05
C ALA A 129 -5.99 4.75 14.73
N ARG A 130 -5.94 5.79 15.59
CA ARG A 130 -5.05 6.95 15.41
C ARG A 130 -3.58 6.58 15.19
N PRO A 131 -2.97 5.61 15.90
CA PRO A 131 -1.59 5.18 15.68
C PRO A 131 -1.34 4.45 14.35
N THR A 132 -2.39 4.20 13.54
CA THR A 132 -2.32 3.54 12.22
C THR A 132 -2.57 4.50 11.06
N GLY A 133 -2.52 5.81 11.33
CA GLY A 133 -2.49 6.84 10.30
C GLY A 133 -1.16 6.88 9.55
N GLY A 134 -1.02 7.89 8.71
CA GLY A 134 0.17 8.13 7.89
C GLY A 134 -0.14 9.10 6.75
N ALA A 135 0.90 9.67 6.16
CA ALA A 135 0.76 10.59 5.03
C ALA A 135 1.88 10.38 4.00
N GLY A 136 1.53 10.42 2.71
CA GLY A 136 2.50 10.38 1.62
C GLY A 136 1.90 10.18 0.23
N ALA A 137 2.77 10.12 -0.77
CA ALA A 137 2.43 9.90 -2.17
C ALA A 137 3.52 9.12 -2.92
N VAL A 138 3.11 8.43 -3.98
CA VAL A 138 3.98 7.70 -4.91
C VAL A 138 3.57 8.06 -6.34
N ALA A 139 4.56 8.36 -7.19
CA ALA A 139 4.36 8.46 -8.64
C ALA A 139 5.11 7.32 -9.35
N LEU A 140 4.41 6.66 -10.27
CA LEU A 140 4.92 5.57 -11.09
C LEU A 140 4.91 6.01 -12.56
N LEU A 141 6.06 5.94 -13.23
CA LEU A 141 6.12 6.05 -14.69
C LEU A 141 5.83 4.66 -15.29
N ILE A 142 4.80 4.56 -16.12
CA ILE A 142 4.34 3.30 -16.74
C ILE A 142 4.57 3.35 -18.25
N GLY A 143 5.18 2.32 -18.81
CA GLY A 143 5.41 2.22 -20.25
C GLY A 143 6.05 0.89 -20.68
N PRO A 144 6.38 0.73 -21.98
CA PRO A 144 7.06 -0.46 -22.50
C PRO A 144 8.52 -0.55 -22.03
N ASN A 145 9.10 -1.74 -22.17
CA ASN A 145 10.50 -2.03 -21.83
C ASN A 145 10.88 -1.65 -20.38
N ALA A 146 9.94 -1.89 -19.45
CA ALA A 146 10.12 -1.58 -18.04
C ALA A 146 11.05 -2.60 -17.34
N PRO A 147 11.90 -2.17 -16.37
CA PRO A 147 12.66 -3.07 -15.51
C PRO A 147 11.76 -3.85 -14.54
N ILE A 148 10.57 -3.34 -14.21
CA ILE A 148 9.56 -4.03 -13.40
C ILE A 148 8.33 -4.27 -14.28
N VAL A 149 8.29 -5.43 -14.95
CA VAL A 149 7.22 -5.80 -15.91
C VAL A 149 5.97 -6.29 -15.17
N ALA A 150 4.79 -5.90 -15.64
CA ALA A 150 3.53 -6.45 -15.15
C ALA A 150 3.18 -7.75 -15.88
N GLU A 151 3.18 -8.88 -15.17
CA GLU A 151 2.88 -10.20 -15.74
C GLU A 151 1.45 -10.28 -16.33
N PRO A 152 1.27 -10.46 -17.66
CA PRO A 152 -0.04 -10.42 -18.28
C PRO A 152 -0.90 -11.63 -17.88
N GLY A 153 -2.10 -11.36 -17.34
CA GLY A 153 -3.09 -12.38 -16.98
C GLY A 153 -2.90 -13.03 -15.59
N LEU A 154 -1.75 -12.86 -14.93
CA LEU A 154 -1.50 -13.30 -13.55
C LEU A 154 -2.02 -12.29 -12.52
N ARG A 155 -3.34 -12.07 -12.51
CA ARG A 155 -4.02 -11.13 -11.60
C ARG A 155 -5.13 -11.83 -10.81
N GLY A 156 -4.87 -12.15 -9.54
CA GLY A 156 -5.90 -12.54 -8.58
C GLY A 156 -6.70 -11.30 -8.14
N THR A 157 -8.04 -11.38 -8.12
CA THR A 157 -8.89 -10.24 -7.74
C THR A 157 -10.11 -10.72 -6.98
N TYR A 158 -10.43 -10.05 -5.90
CA TYR A 158 -11.62 -10.26 -5.07
C TYR A 158 -12.29 -8.93 -4.79
N MET A 159 -13.61 -8.90 -4.84
CA MET A 159 -14.44 -7.75 -4.47
C MET A 159 -15.67 -8.26 -3.73
N GLN A 160 -16.03 -7.59 -2.63
CA GLN A 160 -17.20 -7.90 -1.82
C GLN A 160 -17.82 -6.59 -1.34
N HIS A 161 -19.15 -6.55 -1.22
CA HIS A 161 -19.80 -5.47 -0.49
C HIS A 161 -19.59 -5.66 1.02
N ALA A 162 -18.97 -4.68 1.67
CA ALA A 162 -18.71 -4.65 3.10
C ALA A 162 -18.81 -3.22 3.65
N TYR A 163 -19.00 -3.10 4.97
CA TYR A 163 -19.00 -1.86 5.75
C TYR A 163 -17.96 -1.94 6.88
N ASP A 164 -16.76 -2.40 6.54
CA ASP A 164 -15.64 -2.54 7.48
C ASP A 164 -14.84 -1.24 7.66
N PHE A 165 -14.66 -0.48 6.58
CA PHE A 165 -14.08 0.86 6.58
C PHE A 165 -14.74 1.73 5.51
N TYR A 166 -15.29 2.90 5.88
CA TYR A 166 -15.95 3.81 4.95
C TYR A 166 -16.05 5.25 5.49
N LYS A 167 -16.20 6.23 4.59
CA LYS A 167 -16.33 7.67 4.91
C LYS A 167 -17.71 8.20 4.46
N PRO A 168 -18.79 7.94 5.24
CA PRO A 168 -20.15 8.35 4.91
C PRO A 168 -20.43 9.83 5.26
N ASP A 169 -19.75 10.35 6.28
CA ASP A 169 -19.83 11.76 6.67
C ASP A 169 -18.87 12.57 5.79
N LEU A 170 -19.45 13.39 4.93
CA LEU A 170 -18.71 14.24 3.99
C LEU A 170 -18.18 15.52 4.65
N THR A 171 -18.38 15.71 5.95
CA THR A 171 -17.89 16.87 6.72
C THR A 171 -16.71 16.53 7.64
N SER A 172 -16.29 15.26 7.66
CA SER A 172 -15.26 14.72 8.55
C SER A 172 -14.21 13.95 7.73
N GLU A 173 -12.92 14.17 8.02
CA GLU A 173 -11.83 13.36 7.45
C GLU A 173 -11.81 11.93 8.00
N TYR A 174 -12.41 11.75 9.18
CA TYR A 174 -12.32 10.50 9.93
C TYR A 174 -13.28 9.43 9.37
N PRO A 175 -12.77 8.23 9.07
CA PRO A 175 -13.59 7.11 8.63
C PRO A 175 -14.36 6.49 9.79
N TYR A 176 -15.50 5.87 9.44
CA TYR A 176 -16.11 4.83 10.25
C TYR A 176 -15.32 3.55 10.01
N VAL A 177 -14.88 2.90 11.09
CA VAL A 177 -14.07 1.69 11.02
C VAL A 177 -14.50 0.68 12.08
N ASP A 178 -14.84 -0.53 11.65
CA ASP A 178 -14.87 -1.70 12.51
C ASP A 178 -13.51 -2.40 12.39
N GLY A 179 -12.66 -2.21 13.40
CA GLY A 179 -11.30 -2.75 13.41
C GLY A 179 -11.22 -4.28 13.45
N HIS A 180 -12.26 -4.98 13.90
CA HIS A 180 -12.30 -6.44 13.90
C HIS A 180 -12.84 -6.99 12.58
N PHE A 181 -13.87 -6.35 12.04
CA PHE A 181 -14.44 -6.74 10.75
C PHE A 181 -13.48 -6.43 9.60
N SER A 182 -12.77 -5.30 9.62
CA SER A 182 -11.77 -4.95 8.57
C SER A 182 -10.59 -5.91 8.51
N LEU A 183 -10.08 -6.39 9.65
CA LEU A 183 -9.09 -7.48 9.67
C LEU A 183 -9.64 -8.78 9.08
N THR A 184 -10.92 -9.08 9.30
CA THR A 184 -11.60 -10.26 8.74
C THR A 184 -11.80 -10.13 7.23
N CYS A 185 -12.25 -8.96 6.75
CA CYS A 185 -12.41 -8.63 5.34
C CYS A 185 -11.08 -8.65 4.59
N TYR A 186 -10.03 -8.03 5.16
CA TYR A 186 -8.68 -8.07 4.61
C TYR A 186 -8.16 -9.51 4.46
N THR A 187 -8.32 -10.34 5.50
CA THR A 187 -7.89 -11.74 5.48
C THR A 187 -8.66 -12.55 4.44
N ARG A 188 -9.99 -12.37 4.34
CA ARG A 188 -10.82 -13.02 3.31
C ARG A 188 -10.44 -12.58 1.89
N ALA A 189 -10.13 -11.31 1.70
CA ALA A 189 -9.69 -10.77 0.41
C ALA A 189 -8.31 -11.30 0.00
N LEU A 190 -7.35 -11.38 0.94
CA LEU A 190 -6.04 -11.99 0.72
C LEU A 190 -6.16 -13.46 0.31
N ASP A 191 -6.95 -14.24 1.07
CA ASP A 191 -7.24 -15.64 0.79
C ASP A 191 -7.78 -15.85 -0.63
N ALA A 192 -8.81 -15.07 -1.00
CA ALA A 192 -9.47 -15.18 -2.29
C ALA A 192 -8.58 -14.71 -3.45
N ALA A 193 -7.83 -13.62 -3.26
CA ALA A 193 -6.90 -13.12 -4.27
C ALA A 193 -5.74 -14.09 -4.51
N TYR A 194 -5.15 -14.68 -3.46
CA TYR A 194 -4.09 -15.68 -3.60
C TYR A 194 -4.58 -16.93 -4.33
N ARG A 195 -5.73 -17.49 -3.92
CA ARG A 195 -6.34 -18.64 -4.60
C ARG A 195 -6.63 -18.35 -6.08
N ALA A 196 -7.13 -17.15 -6.40
CA ALA A 196 -7.39 -16.73 -7.77
C ALA A 196 -6.10 -16.53 -8.59
N TYR A 197 -5.00 -16.09 -7.97
CA TYR A 197 -3.68 -16.02 -8.61
C TYR A 197 -3.16 -17.43 -8.92
N CYS A 198 -3.10 -18.32 -7.92
CA CYS A 198 -2.63 -19.71 -8.09
C CYS A 198 -3.41 -20.47 -9.17
N ALA A 199 -4.74 -20.28 -9.24
CA ALA A 199 -5.57 -20.90 -10.27
C ALA A 199 -5.26 -20.37 -11.69
N ARG A 200 -4.94 -19.07 -11.82
CA ARG A 200 -4.55 -18.46 -13.12
C ARG A 200 -3.18 -18.98 -13.55
N GLU A 201 -2.20 -18.94 -12.67
CA GLU A 201 -0.85 -19.48 -12.86
C GLU A 201 -0.88 -20.94 -13.34
N ALA A 202 -1.63 -21.80 -12.64
CA ALA A 202 -1.82 -23.21 -13.00
C ALA A 202 -2.55 -23.43 -14.35
N SER A 203 -3.24 -22.42 -14.89
CA SER A 203 -3.88 -22.48 -16.22
C SER A 203 -3.02 -21.87 -17.34
N GLN A 204 -2.09 -20.97 -17.02
CA GLN A 204 -1.14 -20.43 -17.99
C GLN A 204 -0.02 -21.43 -18.31
N SER A 205 0.48 -22.16 -17.31
CA SER A 205 1.50 -23.20 -17.51
C SER A 205 1.07 -24.33 -18.47
N VAL A 206 -0.23 -24.58 -18.60
CA VAL A 206 -0.81 -25.55 -19.53
C VAL A 206 -0.88 -25.03 -20.98
N ASN A 207 -0.87 -23.71 -21.20
CA ASN A 207 -1.16 -23.08 -22.49
C ASN A 207 0.07 -22.56 -23.27
N GLY A 208 1.28 -22.96 -22.89
CA GLY A 208 2.48 -22.80 -23.72
C GLY A 208 3.40 -21.65 -23.31
N SER A 209 4.12 -21.84 -22.20
CA SER A 209 5.39 -21.16 -21.93
C SER A 209 6.31 -22.13 -21.20
N ASN A 210 7.53 -22.33 -21.71
CA ASN A 210 8.55 -23.19 -21.09
C ASN A 210 9.16 -22.52 -19.84
N GLY A 211 8.33 -22.22 -18.85
CA GLY A 211 8.80 -22.09 -17.47
C GLY A 211 9.09 -23.50 -16.96
N SER A 212 10.30 -23.72 -16.44
CA SER A 212 10.60 -24.96 -15.73
C SER A 212 9.51 -25.23 -14.72
N ALA A 213 8.99 -26.46 -14.65
CA ALA A 213 8.20 -26.87 -13.50
C ALA A 213 9.06 -26.56 -12.28
N ASN A 214 8.55 -25.69 -11.39
CA ASN A 214 9.26 -25.35 -10.17
C ASN A 214 9.28 -26.61 -9.29
N ASP A 215 10.33 -27.39 -9.46
CA ASP A 215 10.72 -28.45 -8.55
C ASP A 215 11.15 -27.78 -7.24
N PHE A 216 10.15 -27.46 -6.44
CA PHE A 216 10.28 -26.95 -5.09
C PHE A 216 10.83 -28.09 -4.21
N GLY A 217 12.10 -28.42 -4.37
CA GLY A 217 12.74 -29.53 -3.66
C GLY A 217 12.45 -29.49 -2.16
N ASP A 218 12.09 -30.66 -1.61
CA ASP A 218 11.44 -31.06 -0.35
C ASP A 218 11.04 -30.03 0.75
N LEU A 219 11.74 -28.91 0.89
CA LEU A 219 11.56 -27.88 1.92
C LEU A 219 10.85 -26.61 1.43
N LYS A 220 10.77 -26.38 0.12
CA LYS A 220 10.18 -25.16 -0.47
C LYS A 220 8.66 -25.30 -0.65
N THR A 221 7.89 -24.29 -0.28
CA THR A 221 6.43 -24.26 -0.48
C THR A 221 6.08 -23.39 -1.69
N PRO A 222 4.84 -23.45 -2.24
CA PRO A 222 4.43 -22.58 -3.34
C PRO A 222 4.72 -21.09 -3.11
N LEU A 223 4.60 -20.58 -1.89
CA LEU A 223 4.94 -19.19 -1.52
C LEU A 223 6.41 -18.84 -1.75
N ASP A 224 7.32 -19.82 -1.71
CA ASP A 224 8.76 -19.61 -1.95
C ASP A 224 9.09 -19.40 -3.45
N ARG A 225 8.09 -19.39 -4.35
CA ARG A 225 8.23 -18.95 -5.74
C ARG A 225 8.38 -17.44 -5.90
N PHE A 226 8.00 -16.67 -4.89
CA PHE A 226 8.20 -15.24 -4.85
C PHE A 226 9.47 -14.90 -4.08
N ASP A 227 10.41 -14.18 -4.71
CA ASP A 227 11.57 -13.62 -4.02
C ASP A 227 11.16 -12.51 -3.03
N TYR A 228 10.13 -11.74 -3.39
CA TYR A 228 9.57 -10.66 -2.58
C TYR A 228 8.05 -10.67 -2.63
N LEU A 229 7.41 -10.35 -1.50
CA LEU A 229 5.96 -10.21 -1.37
C LEU A 229 5.63 -8.85 -0.76
N THR A 230 5.02 -7.97 -1.56
CA THR A 230 4.57 -6.64 -1.12
C THR A 230 3.09 -6.69 -0.76
N PHE A 231 2.72 -6.08 0.37
CA PHE A 231 1.35 -6.01 0.87
C PHE A 231 0.93 -4.56 1.07
N HIS A 232 -0.38 -4.29 1.06
CA HIS A 232 -0.89 -3.08 1.70
C HIS A 232 -0.62 -3.17 3.21
N ALA A 233 -0.04 -2.12 3.79
CA ALA A 233 0.52 -2.17 5.14
C ALA A 233 -0.12 -1.14 6.11
N PRO A 234 -1.39 -1.32 6.54
CA PRO A 234 -1.97 -0.53 7.63
C PRO A 234 -1.15 -0.60 8.93
N THR A 235 -0.52 -1.75 9.18
CA THR A 235 0.44 -1.97 10.26
C THR A 235 1.45 -3.03 9.85
N CYS A 236 2.70 -2.92 10.30
CA CYS A 236 3.72 -3.96 10.11
C CYS A 236 3.27 -5.32 10.68
N LYS A 237 2.49 -5.34 11.77
CA LYS A 237 1.94 -6.57 12.35
C LYS A 237 0.96 -7.28 11.41
N LEU A 238 0.11 -6.53 10.69
CA LEU A 238 -0.80 -7.12 9.71
C LEU A 238 -0.04 -7.73 8.54
N VAL A 239 1.07 -7.12 8.09
CA VAL A 239 1.94 -7.68 7.04
C VAL A 239 2.54 -9.03 7.49
N GLN A 240 3.07 -9.10 8.71
CA GLN A 240 3.58 -10.37 9.30
C GLN A 240 2.50 -11.46 9.35
N LYS A 241 1.28 -11.10 9.77
CA LYS A 241 0.12 -12.02 9.78
C LYS A 241 -0.29 -12.46 8.38
N SER A 242 -0.25 -11.54 7.41
CA SER A 242 -0.60 -11.80 6.01
C SER A 242 0.36 -12.82 5.38
N TYR A 243 1.66 -12.64 5.59
CA TYR A 243 2.67 -13.59 5.12
C TYR A 243 2.49 -14.99 5.75
N GLY A 244 2.22 -15.06 7.06
CA GLY A 244 1.81 -16.31 7.72
C GLY A 244 0.51 -16.91 7.16
N ARG A 245 -0.49 -16.08 6.85
CA ARG A 245 -1.77 -16.53 6.28
C ARG A 245 -1.60 -17.16 4.90
N LEU A 246 -0.72 -16.64 4.04
CA LEU A 246 -0.42 -17.28 2.76
C LEU A 246 0.19 -18.68 2.96
N LEU A 247 1.10 -18.82 3.91
CA LEU A 247 1.70 -20.12 4.26
C LEU A 247 0.68 -21.12 4.84
N TYR A 248 -0.42 -20.65 5.43
CA TYR A 248 -1.55 -21.52 5.80
C TYR A 248 -2.30 -22.09 4.58
N HIS A 249 -2.45 -21.35 3.47
CA HIS A 249 -3.04 -21.93 2.24
C HIS A 249 -2.11 -22.94 1.58
N ASP A 250 -0.79 -22.70 1.61
CA ASP A 250 0.19 -23.68 1.16
C ASP A 250 0.08 -24.99 1.97
N TYR A 251 -0.09 -24.89 3.29
CA TYR A 251 -0.37 -26.05 4.16
C TYR A 251 -1.68 -26.75 3.79
N LEU A 252 -2.79 -26.00 3.62
CA LEU A 252 -4.07 -26.58 3.22
C LEU A 252 -4.00 -27.27 1.85
N ALA A 253 -3.13 -26.81 0.94
CA ALA A 253 -2.90 -27.43 -0.35
C ALA A 253 -2.08 -28.73 -0.27
N ASN A 254 -1.11 -28.83 0.64
CA ASN A 254 -0.32 -30.05 0.86
C ASN A 254 0.12 -30.20 2.34
N VAL A 255 -0.73 -30.81 3.16
CA VAL A 255 -0.50 -30.94 4.62
C VAL A 255 0.65 -31.87 5.00
N ASP A 256 1.01 -32.81 4.12
CA ASP A 256 2.08 -33.80 4.37
C ASP A 256 3.44 -33.34 3.82
N HIS A 257 3.53 -32.09 3.33
CA HIS A 257 4.78 -31.46 2.92
C HIS A 257 5.72 -31.25 4.13
N THR A 258 7.02 -31.52 3.96
CA THR A 258 7.98 -31.57 5.09
C THR A 258 8.07 -30.25 5.86
N ALA A 259 7.90 -29.11 5.17
CA ALA A 259 7.86 -27.78 5.77
C ALA A 259 6.74 -27.56 6.81
N PHE A 260 5.77 -28.48 6.90
CA PHE A 260 4.65 -28.45 7.84
C PHE A 260 4.66 -29.60 8.85
N ALA A 261 5.76 -30.35 9.00
CA ALA A 261 5.84 -31.49 9.90
C ALA A 261 5.54 -31.16 11.39
N GLU A 262 5.74 -29.91 11.82
CA GLU A 262 5.43 -29.41 13.17
C GLU A 262 4.04 -28.76 13.29
N VAL A 263 3.25 -28.70 12.21
CA VAL A 263 1.91 -28.09 12.21
C VAL A 263 0.88 -29.10 12.76
N PRO A 264 0.07 -28.74 13.77
CA PRO A 264 -0.98 -29.63 14.29
C PRO A 264 -2.02 -29.95 13.20
N LYS A 265 -2.25 -31.24 12.93
CA LYS A 265 -3.08 -31.70 11.81
C LYS A 265 -4.55 -31.24 11.94
N GLU A 266 -5.04 -31.04 13.15
CA GLU A 266 -6.37 -30.49 13.43
C GLU A 266 -6.62 -29.10 12.84
N LEU A 267 -5.57 -28.32 12.53
CA LEU A 267 -5.71 -27.01 11.86
C LEU A 267 -6.15 -27.13 10.39
N ARG A 268 -6.08 -28.33 9.79
CA ARG A 268 -6.63 -28.63 8.47
C ARG A 268 -8.16 -28.61 8.48
N GLU A 269 -8.75 -29.15 9.54
CA GLU A 269 -10.20 -29.31 9.70
C GLU A 269 -10.87 -28.09 10.36
N MET A 270 -10.11 -26.98 10.47
CA MET A 270 -10.62 -25.70 10.99
C MET A 270 -11.66 -25.13 10.01
N ASP A 271 -12.85 -24.83 10.53
CA ASP A 271 -13.88 -24.11 9.77
C ASP A 271 -13.33 -22.79 9.19
N TYR A 272 -13.66 -22.51 7.93
CA TYR A 272 -13.06 -21.41 7.19
C TYR A 272 -13.32 -20.04 7.84
N GLU A 273 -14.55 -19.76 8.24
CA GLU A 273 -14.91 -18.47 8.83
C GLU A 273 -14.29 -18.28 10.22
N LYS A 274 -14.21 -19.35 11.03
CA LYS A 274 -13.42 -19.34 12.28
C LYS A 274 -11.94 -19.10 12.00
N SER A 275 -11.37 -19.74 10.98
CA SER A 275 -9.94 -19.63 10.63
C SER A 275 -9.49 -18.19 10.33
N LEU A 276 -10.40 -17.29 9.94
CA LEU A 276 -10.08 -15.89 9.61
C LEU A 276 -9.62 -15.08 10.83
N THR A 277 -10.02 -15.49 12.04
CA THR A 277 -9.72 -14.77 13.30
C THR A 277 -9.07 -15.65 14.37
N ASP A 278 -8.98 -16.97 14.15
CA ASP A 278 -8.47 -17.93 15.12
C ASP A 278 -7.01 -17.67 15.54
N LYS A 279 -6.76 -17.77 16.85
CA LYS A 279 -5.46 -17.47 17.45
C LYS A 279 -4.47 -18.63 17.43
N VAL A 280 -4.91 -19.85 17.20
CA VAL A 280 -4.01 -20.98 17.01
C VAL A 280 -3.44 -20.93 15.59
N VAL A 281 -4.30 -20.77 14.58
CA VAL A 281 -3.87 -20.55 13.18
C VAL A 281 -2.95 -19.34 13.08
N GLU A 282 -3.34 -18.17 13.62
CA GLU A 282 -2.51 -16.96 13.60
C GLU A 282 -1.11 -17.20 14.19
N LYS A 283 -1.03 -17.78 15.40
CA LYS A 283 0.26 -18.00 16.09
C LYS A 283 1.13 -19.07 15.42
N THR A 284 0.55 -20.20 15.03
CA THR A 284 1.30 -21.31 14.40
C THR A 284 1.99 -20.83 13.13
N PHE A 285 1.25 -20.19 12.22
CA PHE A 285 1.83 -19.75 10.95
C PHE A 285 2.68 -18.49 11.07
N MET A 286 2.41 -17.57 12.01
CA MET A 286 3.35 -16.50 12.33
C MET A 286 4.69 -17.02 12.87
N ASN A 287 4.68 -18.05 13.72
CA ASN A 287 5.91 -18.64 14.26
C ASN A 287 6.69 -19.37 13.17
N LEU A 288 6.03 -20.23 12.40
CA LEU A 288 6.63 -20.98 11.28
C LEU A 288 7.23 -20.03 10.22
N SER A 289 6.54 -18.93 9.93
CA SER A 289 6.99 -17.94 8.94
C SER A 289 7.99 -16.91 9.48
N LYS A 290 8.23 -16.83 10.80
CA LYS A 290 9.00 -15.74 11.44
C LYS A 290 10.38 -15.54 10.85
N LYS A 291 11.18 -16.61 10.71
CA LYS A 291 12.53 -16.53 10.15
C LYS A 291 12.47 -16.16 8.66
N ARG A 292 11.61 -16.81 7.89
CA ARG A 292 11.38 -16.54 6.46
C ARG A 292 10.97 -15.09 6.20
N PHE A 293 10.20 -14.49 7.12
CA PHE A 293 9.82 -13.07 7.05
C PHE A 293 11.02 -12.17 7.35
N GLN A 294 11.73 -12.42 8.45
CA GLN A 294 12.90 -11.61 8.86
C GLN A 294 13.98 -11.56 7.78
N ASP A 295 14.35 -12.73 7.23
CA ASP A 295 15.37 -12.87 6.19
C ASP A 295 15.01 -12.09 4.89
N ARG A 296 13.74 -11.68 4.71
CA ARG A 296 13.24 -10.92 3.55
C ARG A 296 13.04 -9.41 3.80
N VAL A 297 13.21 -8.91 5.03
CA VAL A 297 12.90 -7.49 5.38
C VAL A 297 14.06 -6.66 5.92
N ASP A 298 15.23 -7.26 6.20
CA ASP A 298 16.35 -6.54 6.84
C ASP A 298 17.07 -5.54 5.89
N GLY A 299 16.52 -4.31 5.82
CA GLY A 299 17.06 -3.14 5.14
C GLY A 299 16.87 -1.83 5.94
N LYS A 300 17.97 -1.06 6.08
CA LYS A 300 18.14 0.22 6.83
C LYS A 300 17.23 1.36 6.30
N THR A 301 16.87 2.47 6.97
CA THR A 301 17.12 3.11 8.30
C THR A 301 16.14 4.32 8.45
N GLY A 302 16.02 4.97 9.63
CA GLY A 302 15.29 6.27 9.75
C GLY A 302 15.75 7.19 10.90
N GLY A 303 15.72 8.53 10.69
CA GLY A 303 16.02 9.60 11.67
C GLY A 303 14.80 10.50 12.01
N PRO A 304 14.90 11.53 12.89
CA PRO A 304 13.75 12.08 13.63
C PRO A 304 13.19 13.49 13.30
N PRO A 305 11.87 13.77 13.54
CA PRO A 305 11.42 15.03 14.18
C PRO A 305 10.06 14.95 14.98
N GLU A 306 9.35 16.09 15.07
CA GLU A 306 8.40 16.54 16.12
C GLU A 306 6.98 16.93 15.59
N THR A 307 6.18 17.73 16.34
CA THR A 307 4.68 17.64 16.45
C THR A 307 3.77 18.79 15.94
N TYR A 308 2.48 18.47 15.66
CA TYR A 308 1.23 19.32 15.68
C TYR A 308 0.95 20.24 14.45
N ASP A 309 -0.28 20.61 14.00
CA ASP A 309 -1.72 20.33 14.36
C ASP A 309 -2.67 20.47 13.10
N SER A 310 -4.01 20.49 13.25
CA SER A 310 -5.03 20.35 12.18
C SER A 310 -5.79 21.61 11.69
N ALA A 311 -6.16 21.66 10.39
CA ALA A 311 -6.85 22.79 9.74
C ALA A 311 -7.91 22.42 8.65
N HIS A 312 -8.77 21.42 8.90
CA HIS A 312 -9.72 20.92 7.88
C HIS A 312 -10.83 21.92 7.46
N LEU A 313 -11.21 21.86 6.16
CA LEU A 313 -12.33 22.57 5.51
C LEU A 313 -12.42 24.11 5.65
N GLN A 314 -11.35 24.78 6.06
CA GLN A 314 -11.35 26.24 6.12
C GLN A 314 -11.27 26.89 4.72
N LYS A 315 -11.91 28.05 4.59
CA LYS A 315 -11.83 28.99 3.47
C LYS A 315 -11.47 30.37 4.01
N ASP A 316 -11.03 31.30 3.16
CA ASP A 316 -10.42 32.56 3.61
C ASP A 316 -9.24 32.31 4.57
N TYR A 317 -8.48 31.25 4.28
CA TYR A 317 -7.52 30.65 5.21
C TYR A 317 -6.10 30.68 4.65
N LYS A 318 -5.19 31.21 5.46
CA LYS A 318 -3.75 31.18 5.20
C LYS A 318 -3.09 30.20 6.19
N PRO A 319 -2.42 29.13 5.71
CA PRO A 319 -1.68 28.22 6.56
C PRO A 319 -0.68 28.93 7.48
N GLN A 320 -0.60 28.49 8.73
CA GLN A 320 0.18 29.10 9.82
C GLN A 320 1.48 28.33 10.10
N GLY A 321 1.64 27.09 9.64
CA GLY A 321 2.88 26.31 9.77
C GLY A 321 4.08 27.04 9.19
N ASP A 322 5.28 26.78 9.72
CA ASP A 322 6.51 27.42 9.21
C ASP A 322 7.01 26.71 7.96
N ALA A 323 6.92 27.40 6.81
CA ALA A 323 7.43 26.91 5.54
C ALA A 323 8.94 26.58 5.56
N SER A 324 9.72 27.15 6.50
CA SER A 324 11.14 26.82 6.65
C SER A 324 11.40 25.35 7.03
N THR A 325 10.41 24.67 7.63
CA THR A 325 10.48 23.24 8.03
C THR A 325 10.25 22.27 6.87
N ILE A 326 9.82 22.80 5.72
CA ILE A 326 9.55 22.04 4.50
C ILE A 326 10.85 21.84 3.72
N THR A 327 11.04 20.64 3.16
CA THR A 327 12.25 20.34 2.38
C THR A 327 12.27 21.10 1.05
N SER A 328 13.44 21.65 0.67
CA SER A 328 13.63 22.31 -0.64
C SER A 328 13.19 21.41 -1.80
N GLY A 329 12.48 22.00 -2.76
CA GLY A 329 11.86 21.34 -3.91
C GLY A 329 10.42 20.85 -3.68
N THR A 330 9.92 20.83 -2.44
CA THR A 330 8.54 20.45 -2.10
C THR A 330 7.55 21.59 -2.36
N TYR A 331 6.36 21.25 -2.85
CA TYR A 331 5.23 22.17 -2.99
C TYR A 331 4.46 22.28 -1.67
N TYR A 332 4.05 23.48 -1.30
CA TYR A 332 3.26 23.73 -0.09
C TYR A 332 2.11 24.71 -0.36
N LEU A 333 1.04 24.59 0.42
CA LEU A 333 -0.15 25.42 0.41
C LEU A 333 0.17 26.82 0.96
N GLU A 334 -0.12 27.83 0.15
CA GLU A 334 0.12 29.23 0.48
C GLU A 334 -1.15 29.95 0.93
N ASN A 335 -2.30 29.62 0.32
CA ASN A 335 -3.60 30.25 0.61
C ASN A 335 -4.79 29.42 0.10
N VAL A 336 -5.93 29.50 0.80
CA VAL A 336 -7.26 29.06 0.35
C VAL A 336 -8.20 30.28 0.31
N ASP A 337 -8.73 30.63 -0.88
CA ASP A 337 -9.63 31.78 -1.04
C ASP A 337 -11.08 31.52 -0.57
N ASP A 338 -11.94 32.55 -0.64
CA ASP A 338 -13.37 32.50 -0.28
C ASP A 338 -14.19 31.53 -1.14
N MET A 339 -13.66 31.17 -2.32
CA MET A 339 -14.19 30.21 -3.28
C MET A 339 -13.55 28.81 -3.16
N PHE A 340 -12.78 28.53 -2.09
CA PHE A 340 -12.02 27.29 -1.87
C PHE A 340 -10.88 27.01 -2.89
N LYS A 341 -10.47 27.99 -3.70
CA LYS A 341 -9.31 27.82 -4.59
C LYS A 341 -8.03 27.80 -3.78
N ARG A 342 -7.15 26.86 -4.09
CA ARG A 342 -5.88 26.65 -3.41
C ARG A 342 -4.72 27.17 -4.25
N THR A 343 -3.82 27.93 -3.63
CA THR A 343 -2.58 28.44 -4.25
C THR A 343 -1.38 27.73 -3.62
N TYR A 344 -0.43 27.29 -4.45
CA TYR A 344 0.75 26.55 -4.02
C TYR A 344 2.04 27.25 -4.46
N SER A 345 3.03 27.24 -3.58
CA SER A 345 4.40 27.68 -3.85
C SER A 345 5.37 26.51 -3.70
N VAL A 346 6.59 26.65 -4.22
CA VAL A 346 7.66 25.64 -4.09
C VAL A 346 8.72 26.18 -3.15
N GLN A 347 9.09 25.39 -2.15
CA GLN A 347 10.18 25.74 -1.24
C GLN A 347 11.52 25.76 -1.99
N THR A 348 12.23 26.88 -1.94
CA THR A 348 13.51 27.09 -2.63
C THR A 348 14.69 26.68 -1.75
#